data_AF-A0A3L7S0X3-F1
#
_entry.id   AF-A0A3L7S0X3-F1
#
_cell.length_a   1.000
_cell.length_b   1.000
_cell.length_c   1.000
_cell.angle_alpha   90.00
_cell.angle_beta   90.00
_cell.angle_gamma   90.00
#
_symmetry.space_group_name_H-M   'P 1'
#
loop_
_entity.id
_entity.type
_entity.pdbx_description
1 polymer ?
#
loop_
_entity_poly.entity_id
_entity_poly.type
_entity_poly.pdbx_seq_one_letter_code
_entity_poly.pdbx_strand_id
1 'polypeptide(L)' 'MSSQTLQLIWPHHGGATAARGATAISIADRVDVAIGPLAVRTRRLSGGLREGVLLVELVAGTTKVFVLPDRGLGIWK' A
#
# COMPACT_ATOMS: atom_id res chain seq x y z
N MET A 1 14.41 44.32 47.66
CA MET A 1 14.49 43.36 48.79
C MET A 1 14.15 41.99 48.22
N SER A 2 15.07 41.04 48.42
CA SER A 2 15.07 39.69 47.84
C SER A 2 13.95 38.82 48.41
N SER A 3 13.27 38.02 47.58
CA SER A 3 12.42 36.91 48.02
C SER A 3 12.89 35.63 47.32
N GLN A 4 13.73 34.87 48.02
CA GLN A 4 14.10 33.52 47.66
C GLN A 4 12.97 32.58 48.11
N THR A 5 12.33 31.89 47.16
CA THR A 5 11.49 30.72 47.47
C THR A 5 12.28 29.47 47.11
N LEU A 6 12.49 28.63 48.12
CA LEU A 6 13.37 27.47 48.10
C LEU A 6 12.52 26.19 47.97
N GLN A 7 12.78 25.46 46.87
CA GLN A 7 12.64 24.01 46.63
C GLN A 7 11.32 23.28 46.91
N LEU A 8 10.91 22.45 45.93
CA LEU A 8 10.65 21.03 46.19
C LEU A 8 10.79 20.24 44.88
N ILE A 9 11.90 19.52 44.78
CA ILE A 9 12.18 18.52 43.76
C ILE A 9 11.37 17.28 44.12
N TRP A 10 10.50 16.81 43.23
CA TRP A 10 10.01 15.43 43.25
C TRP A 10 10.33 14.74 41.92
N PRO A 11 11.16 13.69 41.93
CA PRO A 11 11.28 12.78 40.81
C PRO A 11 10.19 11.72 40.96
N HIS A 12 9.34 11.55 39.95
CA HIS A 12 8.63 10.29 39.77
C HIS A 12 8.67 9.90 38.31
N HIS A 13 9.55 8.93 38.04
CA HIS A 13 9.54 8.09 36.87
C HIS A 13 8.12 7.52 36.67
N GLY A 14 7.45 7.95 35.62
CA GLY A 14 6.20 7.37 35.15
C GLY A 14 6.27 7.27 33.65
N GLY A 15 6.66 6.10 33.15
CA GLY A 15 6.85 5.84 31.73
C GLY A 15 5.61 6.25 30.93
N ALA A 16 5.77 7.28 30.10
CA ALA A 16 4.91 7.49 28.96
C ALA A 16 5.16 6.30 28.03
N THR A 17 4.33 5.27 28.20
CA THR A 17 4.08 4.22 27.22
C THR A 17 4.04 4.89 25.86
N ALA A 18 5.08 4.61 25.07
CA ALA A 18 5.22 5.04 23.70
C ALA A 18 3.86 4.93 23.03
N ALA A 19 3.34 6.06 22.56
CA ALA A 19 2.17 6.12 21.71
C ALA A 19 2.38 5.04 20.65
N ARG A 20 1.60 3.96 20.80
CA ARG A 20 1.62 2.80 19.92
C ARG A 20 1.40 3.35 18.53
N GLY A 21 2.42 3.16 17.69
CA GLY A 21 2.65 3.93 16.48
C GLY A 21 1.36 4.32 15.76
N ALA A 22 1.09 5.62 15.73
CA ALA A 22 0.40 6.17 14.58
C ALA A 22 1.32 5.85 13.40
N THR A 23 1.03 4.77 12.70
CA THR A 23 1.61 4.50 11.37
C THR A 23 1.24 5.71 10.54
N ALA A 24 2.19 6.63 10.43
CA ALA A 24 2.08 7.75 9.51
C ALA A 24 1.86 7.13 8.14
N ILE A 25 0.64 7.22 7.63
CA ILE A 25 0.36 6.91 6.24
C ILE A 25 1.22 7.92 5.47
N SER A 26 2.32 7.45 4.92
CA SER A 26 3.26 8.30 4.19
C SER A 26 2.50 8.91 3.02
N ILE A 27 2.31 10.23 3.05
CA ILE A 27 1.66 11.00 1.99
C ILE A 27 2.44 10.88 0.65
N ALA A 28 3.62 10.26 0.67
CA ALA A 28 4.45 9.98 -0.49
C ALA A 28 3.87 8.90 -1.43
N ASP A 29 2.89 8.09 -1.00
CA ASP A 29 2.22 7.11 -1.87
C ASP A 29 0.98 7.70 -2.56
N ARG A 30 1.10 8.94 -3.06
CA ARG A 30 0.08 9.54 -3.91
C ARG A 30 0.23 9.00 -5.32
N VAL A 31 -0.45 7.89 -5.59
CA VAL A 31 -0.63 7.38 -6.95
C VAL A 31 -1.74 8.19 -7.64
N ASP A 32 -1.36 9.24 -8.36
CA ASP A 32 -2.26 9.95 -9.26
C ASP A 32 -1.64 10.02 -10.66
N VAL A 33 -1.86 8.98 -11.46
CA VAL A 33 -1.62 8.98 -12.91
C VAL A 33 -2.73 8.17 -13.57
N ALA A 34 -3.67 8.85 -14.23
CA ALA A 34 -4.57 8.22 -15.19
C ALA A 34 -3.82 8.03 -16.51
N ILE A 35 -3.44 6.79 -16.86
CA ILE A 35 -2.75 6.46 -18.14
C ILE A 35 -3.75 6.42 -19.33
N GLY A 36 -4.80 7.26 -19.28
CA GLY A 36 -5.87 7.29 -20.28
C GLY A 36 -6.96 6.21 -20.08
N PRO A 37 -7.80 5.95 -21.10
CA PRO A 37 -8.91 5.00 -21.00
C PRO A 37 -8.43 3.58 -20.66
N LEU A 38 -9.06 2.96 -19.67
CA LEU A 38 -8.81 1.57 -19.32
C LEU A 38 -9.68 0.65 -20.18
N ALA A 39 -9.03 -0.24 -20.94
CA ALA A 39 -9.69 -1.38 -21.56
C ALA A 39 -9.38 -2.66 -20.78
N VAL A 40 -10.43 -3.41 -20.44
CA VAL A 40 -10.33 -4.72 -19.78
C VAL A 40 -10.79 -5.79 -20.75
N ARG A 41 -9.96 -6.81 -20.98
CA ARG A 41 -10.30 -7.96 -21.83
C ARG A 41 -10.08 -9.25 -21.06
N THR A 42 -11.02 -10.18 -21.16
CA THR A 42 -10.92 -11.48 -20.49
C THR A 42 -10.98 -12.59 -21.51
N ARG A 43 -10.10 -13.58 -21.39
CA ARG A 43 -10.18 -14.82 -22.18
C ARG A 43 -9.73 -16.02 -21.38
N ARG A 44 -10.30 -17.19 -21.67
CA ARG A 44 -9.80 -18.47 -21.20
C ARG A 44 -8.68 -18.93 -22.12
N LEU A 45 -7.55 -19.33 -21.54
CA LEU A 45 -6.44 -19.93 -22.27
C LEU A 45 -6.77 -21.38 -22.59
N SER A 46 -6.32 -21.83 -23.75
CA SER A 46 -6.39 -23.23 -24.17
C SER A 46 -4.99 -23.79 -24.44
N GLY A 47 -4.87 -25.11 -24.35
CA GLY A 47 -3.68 -25.90 -24.60
C GLY A 47 -2.78 -26.11 -23.38
N GLY A 48 -2.34 -27.36 -23.18
CA GLY A 48 -1.29 -27.73 -22.21
C GLY A 48 -1.62 -27.37 -20.76
N LEU A 49 -0.60 -27.01 -19.97
CA LEU A 49 -0.72 -26.72 -18.53
C LEU A 49 -1.53 -25.45 -18.19
N ARG A 50 -1.94 -24.68 -19.19
CA ARG A 50 -2.71 -23.44 -19.04
C ARG A 50 -4.15 -23.57 -19.51
N GLU A 51 -4.59 -24.77 -19.91
CA GLU A 51 -5.98 -25.02 -20.29
C GLU A 51 -6.94 -24.54 -19.19
N GLY A 52 -7.97 -23.82 -19.60
CA GLY A 52 -9.00 -23.29 -18.72
C GLY A 52 -8.58 -22.09 -17.86
N VAL A 53 -7.32 -21.66 -17.88
CA VAL A 53 -6.87 -20.53 -17.05
C VAL A 53 -7.43 -19.20 -17.56
N LEU A 54 -8.01 -18.39 -16.67
CA LEU A 54 -8.45 -17.03 -16.97
C LEU A 54 -7.24 -16.09 -17.13
N LEU A 55 -7.16 -15.44 -18.28
CA LEU A 55 -6.27 -14.31 -18.54
C LEU A 55 -7.10 -13.03 -18.57
N VAL A 56 -6.71 -12.05 -17.75
CA VAL A 56 -7.25 -10.69 -17.77
C VAL A 56 -6.18 -9.77 -18.31
N GLU A 57 -6.46 -9.09 -19.41
CA GLU A 57 -5.60 -8.07 -20.00
C GLU A 57 -6.14 -6.69 -19.63
N LEU A 58 -5.27 -5.87 -19.03
CA LEU A 58 -5.53 -4.48 -18.69
C LEU A 58 -4.68 -3.60 -19.61
N VAL A 59 -5.32 -2.69 -20.35
CA VAL A 59 -4.63 -1.76 -21.25
C VAL A 59 -4.99 -0.33 -20.85
N ALA A 60 -3.97 0.48 -20.57
CA ALA A 60 -4.11 1.90 -20.33
C ALA A 60 -3.00 2.63 -21.12
N GLY A 61 -3.39 3.34 -22.18
CA GLY A 61 -2.44 3.96 -23.11
C GLY A 61 -1.51 2.93 -23.76
N THR A 62 -0.20 3.11 -23.58
CA THR A 62 0.83 2.15 -24.04
C THR A 62 1.15 1.06 -23.00
N THR A 63 0.57 1.14 -21.80
CA THR A 63 0.79 0.17 -20.74
C THR A 63 -0.16 -0.99 -20.91
N LYS A 64 0.39 -2.20 -20.89
CA LYS A 64 -0.36 -3.45 -20.96
C LYS A 64 0.10 -4.39 -19.87
N VAL A 65 -0.84 -4.91 -19.10
CA VAL A 65 -0.60 -5.84 -18.00
C VAL A 65 -1.50 -7.04 -18.16
N PHE A 66 -0.96 -8.22 -17.91
CA PHE A 66 -1.73 -9.46 -17.88
C PHE A 66 -1.82 -9.99 -16.45
N VAL A 67 -3.00 -10.38 -16.04
CA VAL A 67 -3.27 -10.98 -14.74
C VAL A 67 -3.81 -12.39 -14.96
N LEU A 68 -3.31 -13.35 -14.17
CA LEU A 68 -3.83 -14.71 -14.10
C LEU A 68 -4.51 -14.92 -12.72
N PRO A 69 -5.82 -14.62 -12.59
CA PRO A 69 -6.51 -14.73 -11.31
C PRO A 69 -6.48 -16.15 -10.74
N ASP A 70 -6.67 -17.15 -11.61
CA ASP A 70 -6.69 -18.57 -11.24
C ASP A 70 -5.32 -19.09 -10.74
N ARG A 71 -4.26 -18.27 -10.85
CA ARG A 71 -2.89 -18.60 -10.40
C ARG A 71 -2.43 -17.69 -9.25
N GLY A 72 -3.36 -17.17 -8.46
CA GLY A 72 -3.06 -16.31 -7.32
C GLY A 72 -2.69 -14.88 -7.72
N LEU A 73 -3.33 -14.34 -8.77
CA LEU A 73 -3.11 -12.98 -9.28
C LEU A 73 -1.69 -12.72 -9.80
N GLY A 74 -1.05 -13.72 -10.40
CA GLY A 74 0.24 -13.52 -11.05
C GLY A 74 0.17 -12.37 -12.05
N ILE A 75 0.99 -11.33 -11.86
CA ILE A 75 1.13 -10.19 -12.76
C ILE A 75 2.23 -10.51 -13.76
N TRP A 76 1.89 -10.44 -15.05
CA TRP A 76 2.78 -10.71 -16.16
C TRP A 76 2.93 -9.42 -16.97
N LYS A 77 4.18 -9.07 -17.26
CA LYS A 77 4.57 -7.91 -18.06
C LYS A 77 4.89 -8.34 -19.48
#